data_AF-S9VR44-F1
#
_entry.id   AF-S9VR44-F1
#
_cell.length_a   1.000
_cell.length_b   1.000
_cell.length_c   1.000
_cell.angle_alpha   90.00
_cell.angle_beta   90.00
_cell.angle_gamma   90.00
#
_symmetry.space_group_name_H-M   'P 1'
#
loop_
_entity.id
_entity.type
_entity.pdbx_description
1 polymer ?
#
loop_
_entity_poly.entity_id
_entity_poly.type
_entity_poly.pdbx_seq_one_letter_code
_entity_poly.pdbx_strand_id
1 'polypeptide(L)'
;MMRRSFVALAAAAAPAAAAASPSDARMQALHKILTGEISFRNNHPVKVCNVEHNFGANWKADLDAYAKKLPADQKAILDRQVARLQLTRYTTRELAEYCGEGAAHLDAVAQKANVEQGKAFLAKHGAEKFAAHVQAEGKHANWSDAQVKKFIDAVKAAK
;
A
#
# COMPACT_ATOMS: atom_id res chain seq x y z
N MET A 1 73.33 -13.70 -16.12
CA MET A 1 72.03 -14.40 -15.97
C MET A 1 71.52 -14.21 -14.55
N MET A 2 70.55 -13.34 -14.32
CA MET A 2 69.84 -13.23 -13.03
C MET A 2 68.35 -13.05 -13.33
N ARG A 3 67.57 -14.08 -12.99
CA ARG A 3 66.12 -14.15 -13.14
C ARG A 3 65.46 -13.27 -12.07
N ARG A 4 64.69 -12.26 -12.50
CA ARG A 4 63.76 -11.53 -11.63
C ARG A 4 62.37 -12.14 -11.81
N SER A 5 61.94 -12.88 -10.79
CA SER A 5 60.60 -13.46 -10.72
C SER A 5 59.57 -12.36 -10.41
N PHE A 6 58.63 -12.14 -11.34
CA PHE A 6 57.44 -11.34 -11.09
C PHE A 6 56.36 -12.26 -10.51
N VAL A 7 56.06 -12.10 -9.21
CA VAL A 7 54.86 -12.70 -8.61
C VAL A 7 53.72 -11.72 -8.85
N ALA A 8 52.89 -12.02 -9.85
CA ALA A 8 51.64 -11.32 -10.08
C ALA A 8 50.62 -11.78 -9.03
N LEU A 9 50.32 -10.92 -8.04
CA LEU A 9 49.13 -11.09 -7.22
C LEU A 9 47.91 -10.78 -8.08
N ALA A 10 47.13 -11.82 -8.40
CA ALA A 10 45.81 -11.66 -8.98
C ALA A 10 44.87 -11.06 -7.93
N ALA A 11 44.54 -9.77 -8.09
CA ALA A 11 43.46 -9.13 -7.36
C ALA A 11 42.13 -9.72 -7.87
N ALA A 12 41.52 -10.60 -7.08
CA ALA A 12 40.16 -11.04 -7.31
C ALA A 12 39.22 -9.83 -7.23
N ALA A 13 38.60 -9.47 -8.35
CA ALA A 13 37.59 -8.44 -8.40
C ALA A 13 36.39 -8.89 -7.54
N ALA A 14 36.22 -8.26 -6.38
CA ALA A 14 34.97 -8.35 -5.64
C ALA A 14 33.82 -7.87 -6.55
N PRO A 15 32.67 -8.56 -6.59
CA PRO A 15 31.54 -8.07 -7.35
C PRO A 15 31.18 -6.69 -6.80
N ALA A 16 31.24 -5.68 -7.67
CA ALA A 16 30.80 -4.34 -7.34
C ALA A 16 29.34 -4.42 -6.92
N ALA A 17 29.08 -4.29 -5.62
CA ALA A 17 27.74 -4.08 -5.12
C ALA A 17 27.24 -2.80 -5.79
N ALA A 18 26.30 -2.96 -6.73
CA ALA A 18 25.67 -1.82 -7.37
C ALA A 18 25.17 -0.89 -6.28
N ALA A 19 25.69 0.34 -6.24
CA ALA A 19 25.28 1.33 -5.25
C ALA A 19 23.75 1.48 -5.34
N ALA A 20 23.06 1.08 -4.28
CA ALA A 20 21.61 1.15 -4.21
C ALA A 20 21.20 2.60 -4.44
N SER A 21 20.28 2.83 -5.37
CA SER A 21 19.72 4.17 -5.56
C SER A 21 19.07 4.66 -4.25
N PRO A 22 18.97 5.97 -4.00
CA PRO A 22 18.29 6.49 -2.81
C PRO A 22 16.84 5.96 -2.67
N SER A 23 16.18 5.68 -3.79
CA SER A 23 14.86 5.02 -3.81
C SER A 23 14.93 3.55 -3.34
N ASP A 24 15.97 2.80 -3.75
CA ASP A 24 16.16 1.42 -3.30
C ASP A 24 16.45 1.31 -1.80
N ALA A 25 17.25 2.22 -1.23
CA ALA A 25 17.50 2.25 0.21
C ALA A 25 16.21 2.51 1.01
N ARG A 26 15.35 3.39 0.49
CA ARG A 26 14.03 3.68 1.06
C ARG A 26 13.11 2.45 0.99
N MET A 27 13.04 1.77 -0.15
CA MET A 27 12.20 0.58 -0.31
C MET A 27 12.74 -0.62 0.48
N GLN A 28 14.06 -0.72 0.65
CA GLN A 28 14.67 -1.70 1.54
C GLN A 28 14.24 -1.47 2.99
N ALA A 29 14.18 -0.22 3.45
CA ALA A 29 13.67 0.09 4.80
C ALA A 29 12.20 -0.30 4.93
N LEU A 30 11.36 0.00 3.93
CA LEU A 30 9.96 -0.44 3.93
C LEU A 30 9.84 -1.96 3.96
N HIS A 31 10.61 -2.68 3.15
CA HIS A 31 10.66 -4.14 3.16
C HIS A 31 10.93 -4.68 4.57
N LYS A 32 11.97 -4.16 5.26
CA LYS A 32 12.30 -4.55 6.64
C LYS A 32 11.19 -4.25 7.65
N ILE A 33 10.46 -3.14 7.46
CA ILE A 33 9.30 -2.80 8.30
C ILE A 33 8.17 -3.83 8.08
N LEU A 34 7.90 -4.20 6.83
CA LEU A 34 6.83 -5.15 6.48
C LEU A 34 7.15 -6.58 6.90
N THR A 35 8.43 -6.97 6.93
CA THR A 35 8.89 -8.28 7.43
C THR A 35 9.07 -8.32 8.94
N GLY A 36 8.98 -7.17 9.63
CA GLY A 36 9.11 -7.07 11.08
C GLY A 36 10.56 -7.08 11.58
N GLU A 37 11.55 -6.90 10.70
CA GLU A 37 12.96 -6.76 11.08
C GLU A 37 13.23 -5.43 11.80
N ILE A 38 12.50 -4.38 11.44
CA ILE A 38 12.56 -3.07 12.10
C ILE A 38 11.16 -2.52 12.31
N SER A 39 11.00 -1.62 13.28
CA SER A 39 9.74 -0.95 13.57
C SER A 39 9.78 0.50 13.13
N PHE A 40 8.60 1.10 12.93
CA PHE A 40 8.50 2.56 12.89
C PHE A 40 9.01 3.17 14.20
N ARG A 41 9.54 4.38 14.12
CA ARG A 41 9.92 5.16 15.30
C ARG A 41 8.73 5.29 16.25
N ASN A 42 8.98 5.31 17.56
CA ASN A 42 7.96 5.37 18.61
C ASN A 42 6.97 4.18 18.59
N ASN A 43 7.34 3.06 17.96
CA ASN A 43 6.49 1.87 17.84
C ASN A 43 5.12 2.16 17.20
N HIS A 44 5.07 3.09 16.23
CA HIS A 44 3.83 3.30 15.47
C HIS A 44 3.42 2.02 14.73
N PRO A 45 2.11 1.73 14.65
CA PRO A 45 1.62 0.53 14.00
C PRO A 45 1.89 0.57 12.50
N VAL A 46 2.17 -0.59 11.92
CA VAL A 46 2.35 -0.73 10.47
C VAL A 46 0.97 -0.75 9.80
N LYS A 47 0.53 0.41 9.34
CA LYS A 47 -0.75 0.63 8.63
C LYS A 47 -0.52 1.34 7.31
N VAL A 48 -1.41 1.15 6.32
CA VAL A 48 -1.33 1.83 5.01
C VAL A 48 -1.17 3.34 5.17
N CYS A 49 -1.97 3.98 6.01
CA CYS A 49 -1.88 5.43 6.23
C CYS A 49 -0.50 5.88 6.76
N ASN A 50 0.12 5.10 7.65
CA ASN A 50 1.46 5.40 8.16
C ASN A 50 2.53 5.14 7.09
N VAL A 51 2.37 4.09 6.29
CA VAL A 51 3.26 3.80 5.17
C VAL A 51 3.18 4.92 4.14
N GLU A 52 1.98 5.34 3.72
CA GLU A 52 1.80 6.45 2.77
C GLU A 52 2.37 7.77 3.30
N HIS A 53 2.22 8.05 4.59
CA HIS A 53 2.79 9.25 5.21
C HIS A 53 4.34 9.27 5.12
N ASN A 54 5.00 8.14 5.38
CA ASN A 54 6.48 8.07 5.40
C ASN A 54 7.09 7.77 4.01
N PHE A 55 6.40 6.98 3.20
CA PHE A 55 6.87 6.43 1.92
C PHE A 55 6.21 7.07 0.68
N GLY A 56 5.22 7.95 0.89
CA GLY A 56 4.51 8.66 -0.17
C GLY A 56 3.39 7.82 -0.80
N ALA A 57 2.47 8.44 -1.54
CA ALA A 57 1.32 7.76 -2.15
C ALA A 57 1.72 6.68 -3.18
N ASN A 58 2.89 6.82 -3.81
CA ASN A 58 3.38 5.87 -4.81
C ASN A 58 4.19 4.70 -4.23
N TRP A 59 4.25 4.56 -2.90
CA TRP A 59 5.06 3.54 -2.22
C TRP A 59 4.88 2.14 -2.79
N LYS A 60 3.67 1.77 -3.20
CA LYS A 60 3.37 0.42 -3.71
C LYS A 60 4.04 0.17 -5.06
N ALA A 61 3.98 1.13 -5.98
CA ALA A 61 4.63 1.01 -7.28
C ALA A 61 6.16 0.96 -7.14
N ASP A 62 6.71 1.79 -6.25
CA ASP A 62 8.14 1.79 -5.94
C ASP A 62 8.57 0.46 -5.30
N LEU A 63 7.77 -0.07 -4.38
CA LEU A 63 8.03 -1.35 -3.72
C LEU A 63 7.92 -2.53 -4.70
N ASP A 64 6.96 -2.51 -5.62
CA ASP A 64 6.81 -3.52 -6.67
C ASP A 64 8.01 -3.51 -7.64
N ALA A 65 8.54 -2.33 -7.95
CA ALA A 65 9.76 -2.20 -8.75
C ALA A 65 10.99 -2.75 -8.00
N TYR A 66 11.10 -2.47 -6.70
CA TYR A 66 12.13 -3.04 -5.82
C TYR A 66 12.00 -4.57 -5.70
N ALA A 67 10.79 -5.09 -5.54
CA ALA A 67 10.51 -6.51 -5.34
C ALA A 67 10.96 -7.39 -6.53
N LYS A 68 11.03 -6.84 -7.74
CA LYS A 68 11.58 -7.53 -8.93
C LYS A 68 13.06 -7.87 -8.80
N LYS A 69 13.80 -7.19 -7.91
CA LYS A 69 15.23 -7.41 -7.64
C LYS A 69 15.46 -8.48 -6.55
N LEU A 70 14.40 -8.90 -5.86
CA LEU A 70 14.50 -9.86 -4.76
C LEU A 70 14.49 -11.31 -5.26
N PRO A 71 15.10 -12.24 -4.49
CA PRO A 71 14.87 -13.67 -4.68
C PRO A 71 13.38 -14.01 -4.60
N ALA A 72 12.95 -15.04 -5.33
CA ALA A 72 11.54 -15.43 -5.44
C ALA A 72 10.87 -15.64 -4.07
N ASP A 73 11.57 -16.28 -3.14
CA ASP A 73 11.05 -16.58 -1.80
C ASP A 73 10.79 -15.30 -0.98
N GLN A 74 11.71 -14.34 -1.05
CA GLN A 74 11.57 -13.05 -0.37
C GLN A 74 10.47 -12.22 -0.99
N LYS A 75 10.36 -12.24 -2.32
CA LYS A 75 9.26 -11.59 -3.04
C LYS A 75 7.90 -12.16 -2.61
N ALA A 76 7.75 -13.49 -2.53
CA ALA A 76 6.50 -14.11 -2.10
C ALA A 76 6.11 -13.73 -0.66
N ILE A 77 7.10 -13.62 0.23
CA ILE A 77 6.88 -13.12 1.60
C ILE A 77 6.40 -11.67 1.55
N LEU A 78 7.10 -10.80 0.81
CA LEU A 78 6.75 -9.39 0.68
C LEU A 78 5.34 -9.20 0.12
N ASP A 79 4.98 -9.92 -0.95
CA ASP A 79 3.65 -9.88 -1.56
C ASP A 79 2.55 -10.22 -0.54
N ARG A 80 2.79 -11.24 0.29
CA ARG A 80 1.88 -11.60 1.39
C ARG A 80 1.77 -10.49 2.45
N GLN A 81 2.86 -9.83 2.81
CA GLN A 81 2.82 -8.73 3.78
C GLN A 81 2.13 -7.51 3.19
N VAL A 82 2.31 -7.21 1.90
CA VAL A 82 1.58 -6.16 1.20
C VAL A 82 0.08 -6.47 1.20
N ALA A 83 -0.33 -7.71 0.94
CA ALA A 83 -1.73 -8.11 1.02
C ALA A 83 -2.33 -7.90 2.42
N ARG A 84 -1.60 -8.28 3.48
CA ARG A 84 -2.02 -8.03 4.88
C ARG A 84 -2.08 -6.54 5.21
N LEU A 85 -1.11 -5.77 4.75
CA LEU A 85 -1.08 -4.33 4.92
C LEU A 85 -2.32 -3.71 4.28
N GLN A 86 -2.75 -4.14 3.09
CA GLN A 86 -3.94 -3.60 2.44
C GLN A 86 -5.21 -3.75 3.29
N LEU A 87 -5.33 -4.79 4.12
CA LEU A 87 -6.45 -4.93 5.06
C LEU A 87 -6.47 -3.81 6.11
N THR A 88 -5.31 -3.28 6.48
CA THR A 88 -5.18 -2.22 7.50
C THR A 88 -5.66 -0.84 7.04
N ARG A 89 -6.07 -0.71 5.77
CA ARG A 89 -6.72 0.52 5.27
C ARG A 89 -8.13 0.68 5.82
N TYR A 90 -8.78 -0.42 6.16
CA TYR A 90 -10.10 -0.43 6.78
C TYR A 90 -9.98 -0.17 8.27
N THR A 91 -10.99 0.48 8.84
CA THR A 91 -11.10 0.61 10.28
C THR A 91 -11.42 -0.74 10.92
N THR A 92 -11.10 -0.89 12.21
CA THR A 92 -11.37 -2.13 12.94
C THR A 92 -12.86 -2.49 12.97
N ARG A 93 -13.74 -1.47 13.02
CA ARG A 93 -15.19 -1.64 12.94
C ARG A 93 -15.63 -2.19 11.59
N GLU A 94 -15.16 -1.57 10.49
CA GLU A 94 -15.49 -2.02 9.13
C GLU A 94 -14.95 -3.43 8.85
N LEU A 95 -13.78 -3.79 9.37
CA LEU A 95 -13.26 -5.15 9.26
C LEU A 95 -14.15 -6.15 9.99
N ALA A 96 -14.65 -5.82 11.19
CA ALA A 96 -15.56 -6.68 11.93
C ALA A 96 -16.90 -6.87 11.21
N GLU A 97 -17.34 -5.87 10.47
CA GLU A 97 -18.63 -5.88 9.76
C GLU A 97 -18.54 -6.52 8.37
N TYR A 98 -17.49 -6.22 7.60
CA TYR A 98 -17.40 -6.54 6.18
C TYR A 98 -16.51 -7.75 5.87
N CYS A 99 -15.67 -8.21 6.81
CA CYS A 99 -14.70 -9.29 6.56
C CYS A 99 -15.24 -10.70 6.90
N GLY A 100 -16.56 -10.86 7.11
CA GLY A 100 -17.17 -12.13 7.50
C GLY A 100 -16.96 -13.27 6.49
N GLU A 101 -16.93 -12.95 5.20
CA GLU A 101 -16.67 -13.90 4.10
C GLU A 101 -15.16 -14.06 3.79
N GLY A 102 -14.31 -13.37 4.54
CA GLY A 102 -12.86 -13.36 4.36
C GLY A 102 -12.34 -12.19 3.53
N ALA A 103 -11.02 -12.01 3.57
CA ALA A 103 -10.30 -10.87 3.01
C ALA A 103 -10.52 -10.65 1.49
N ALA A 104 -10.79 -11.71 0.73
CA ALA A 104 -10.99 -11.62 -0.71
C ALA A 104 -12.31 -10.90 -1.09
N HIS A 105 -13.30 -10.90 -0.19
CA HIS A 105 -14.62 -10.32 -0.43
C HIS A 105 -14.78 -8.93 0.20
N LEU A 106 -13.83 -8.53 1.05
CA LEU A 106 -13.90 -7.31 1.86
C LEU A 106 -14.22 -6.05 1.04
N ASP A 107 -13.54 -5.88 -0.10
CA ASP A 107 -13.73 -4.70 -0.96
C ASP A 107 -15.13 -4.64 -1.56
N ALA A 108 -15.63 -5.78 -2.02
CA ALA A 108 -16.95 -5.89 -2.63
C ALA A 108 -18.06 -5.69 -1.59
N VAL A 109 -17.91 -6.28 -0.40
CA VAL A 109 -18.85 -6.14 0.71
C VAL A 109 -18.88 -4.69 1.21
N ALA A 110 -17.70 -4.08 1.43
CA ALA A 110 -17.60 -2.69 1.85
C ALA A 110 -18.21 -1.73 0.80
N GLN A 111 -17.98 -1.98 -0.49
CA GLN A 111 -18.59 -1.19 -1.55
C GLN A 111 -20.13 -1.31 -1.54
N LYS A 112 -20.65 -2.54 -1.39
CA LYS A 112 -22.09 -2.79 -1.30
C LYS A 112 -22.70 -2.06 -0.11
N ALA A 113 -22.11 -2.18 1.08
CA ALA A 113 -22.57 -1.52 2.29
C ALA A 113 -22.57 0.02 2.14
N ASN A 114 -21.51 0.59 1.59
CA ASN A 114 -21.42 2.03 1.33
C ASN A 114 -22.49 2.49 0.32
N VAL A 115 -22.76 1.71 -0.72
CA VAL A 115 -23.83 2.03 -1.69
C VAL A 115 -25.21 1.98 -1.02
N GLU A 116 -25.50 0.97 -0.20
CA GLU A 116 -26.77 0.86 0.53
C GLU A 116 -26.97 2.02 1.52
N GLN A 117 -25.92 2.39 2.27
CA GLN A 117 -25.94 3.57 3.15
C GLN A 117 -26.16 4.86 2.35
N GLY A 118 -25.48 4.99 1.21
CA GLY A 118 -25.65 6.11 0.29
C GLY A 118 -27.08 6.23 -0.25
N LYS A 119 -27.72 5.10 -0.61
CA LYS A 119 -29.13 5.07 -1.04
C LYS A 119 -30.06 5.53 0.06
N ALA A 120 -29.86 5.04 1.28
CA ALA A 120 -30.66 5.43 2.44
C ALA A 120 -30.53 6.94 2.72
N PHE A 121 -29.32 7.48 2.65
CA PHE A 121 -29.08 8.92 2.81
C PHE A 121 -29.74 9.73 1.69
N LEU A 122 -29.57 9.30 0.43
CA LEU A 122 -30.15 9.94 -0.75
C LEU A 122 -31.68 10.00 -0.66
N ALA A 123 -32.32 8.89 -0.28
CA ALA A 123 -33.78 8.82 -0.12
C ALA A 123 -34.29 9.75 0.99
N LYS A 124 -33.53 9.90 2.08
CA LYS A 124 -33.92 10.71 3.24
C LYS A 124 -33.69 12.21 3.05
N HIS A 125 -32.62 12.59 2.34
CA HIS A 125 -32.13 13.98 2.33
C HIS A 125 -32.15 14.62 0.93
N GLY A 126 -32.34 13.84 -0.13
CA GLY A 126 -32.33 14.32 -1.51
C GLY A 126 -30.93 14.43 -2.12
N ALA A 127 -30.90 14.59 -3.44
CA ALA A 127 -29.68 14.49 -4.26
C ALA A 127 -28.63 15.59 -3.98
N GLU A 128 -29.07 16.82 -3.71
CA GLU A 128 -28.17 17.94 -3.45
C GLU A 128 -27.42 17.76 -2.13
N LYS A 129 -28.14 17.46 -1.04
CA LYS A 129 -27.54 17.20 0.28
C LYS A 129 -26.64 15.96 0.25
N PHE A 130 -27.04 14.91 -0.47
CA PHE A 130 -26.20 13.73 -0.65
C PHE A 130 -24.89 14.08 -1.35
N ALA A 131 -24.93 14.78 -2.49
CA ALA A 131 -23.73 15.16 -3.22
C ALA A 131 -22.78 16.05 -2.39
N ALA A 132 -23.33 17.05 -1.69
CA ALA A 132 -22.55 17.92 -0.81
C ALA A 132 -21.91 17.14 0.36
N HIS A 133 -22.66 16.21 0.96
CA HIS A 133 -22.15 15.36 2.03
C HIS A 133 -20.99 14.47 1.55
N VAL A 134 -21.15 13.77 0.42
CA VAL A 134 -20.08 12.92 -0.13
C VAL A 134 -18.85 13.74 -0.51
N GLN A 135 -19.02 14.96 -1.05
CA GLN A 135 -17.88 15.84 -1.34
C GLN A 135 -17.11 16.25 -0.07
N ALA A 136 -17.82 16.59 1.00
CA ALA A 136 -17.19 16.93 2.27
C ALA A 136 -16.41 15.74 2.86
N GLU A 137 -17.04 14.55 2.92
CA GLU A 137 -16.39 13.33 3.40
C GLU A 137 -15.20 12.93 2.51
N GLY A 138 -15.35 13.05 1.19
CA GLY A 138 -14.27 12.81 0.24
C GLY A 138 -13.05 13.68 0.51
N LYS A 139 -13.23 14.96 0.84
CA LYS A 139 -12.14 15.84 1.23
C LYS A 139 -11.45 15.38 2.51
N HIS A 140 -12.22 14.95 3.52
CA HIS A 140 -11.66 14.44 4.79
C HIS A 140 -10.90 13.12 4.61
N ALA A 141 -11.38 12.26 3.70
CA ALA A 141 -10.76 10.98 3.37
C ALA A 141 -9.64 11.09 2.31
N ASN A 142 -9.33 12.31 1.84
CA ASN A 142 -8.37 12.57 0.76
C ASN A 142 -8.70 11.80 -0.54
N TRP A 143 -9.99 11.67 -0.87
CA TRP A 143 -10.46 11.14 -2.14
C TRP A 143 -10.37 12.20 -3.22
N SER A 144 -9.97 11.78 -4.42
CA SER A 144 -10.06 12.61 -5.62
C SER A 144 -11.50 12.88 -6.04
N ASP A 145 -11.73 13.96 -6.77
CA ASP A 145 -13.04 14.29 -7.35
C ASP A 145 -13.58 13.15 -8.23
N ALA A 146 -12.69 12.42 -8.92
CA ALA A 146 -13.05 11.26 -9.72
C ALA A 146 -13.60 10.11 -8.86
N GLN A 147 -13.00 9.85 -7.69
CA GLN A 147 -13.49 8.84 -6.74
C GLN A 147 -14.84 9.24 -6.15
N VAL A 148 -14.97 10.50 -5.73
CA VAL A 148 -16.23 11.07 -5.23
C VAL A 148 -17.33 10.93 -6.28
N LYS A 149 -17.07 11.37 -7.50
CA LYS A 149 -18.03 11.26 -8.61
C LYS A 149 -18.41 9.81 -8.88
N LYS A 150 -17.43 8.91 -8.96
CA LYS A 150 -17.66 7.47 -9.18
C LYS A 150 -18.59 6.88 -8.12
N PHE A 151 -18.41 7.25 -6.85
CA PHE A 151 -19.29 6.78 -5.77
C PHE A 151 -20.71 7.35 -5.89
N ILE A 152 -20.85 8.65 -6.15
CA ILE A 152 -22.17 9.29 -6.35
C ILE A 152 -22.92 8.62 -7.51
N ASP A 153 -22.24 8.38 -8.63
CA ASP A 153 -22.82 7.73 -9.79
C ASP A 153 -23.25 6.28 -9.47
N ALA A 154 -22.44 5.54 -8.71
CA ALA A 154 -22.76 4.18 -8.28
C ALA A 154 -24.03 4.13 -7.41
N VAL A 155 -24.18 5.06 -6.47
CA VAL A 155 -25.37 5.15 -5.61
C VAL A 155 -26.61 5.50 -6.43
N LYS A 156 -26.51 6.44 -7.39
CA LYS A 156 -27.62 6.82 -8.27
C LYS A 156 -28.04 5.70 -9.24
N ALA A 157 -27.09 4.88 -9.68
CA ALA A 157 -27.35 3.77 -10.59
C ALA A 157 -27.96 2.55 -9.88
N ALA A 158 -27.65 2.37 -8.59
CA ALA A 158 -28.22 1.32 -7.76
C ALA A 158 -29.69 1.64 -7.40
N LYS A 159 -30.63 1.26 -8.27
CA LYS A 159 -32.07 1.33 -7.99
C LYS A 159 -32.45 0.48 -6.79
#